data_AF-A0A7C1BDJ0-F1
#
_entry.id   AF-A0A7C1BDJ0-F1
#
_cell.length_a   1.000
_cell.length_b   1.000
_cell.length_c   1.000
_cell.angle_alpha   90.00
_cell.angle_beta   90.00
_cell.angle_gamma   90.00
#
_symmetry.space_group_name_H-M   'P 1'
#
loop_
_entity.id
_entity.type
_entity.pdbx_description
1 polymer ?
#
loop_
_entity_poly.entity_id
_entity_poly.type
_entity_poly.pdbx_seq_one_letter_code
_entity_poly.pdbx_strand_id
1 'polypeptide(L)'
;ETLKNIYNDYDFFYFHVKKTDSYGEDGNFEMKVKAIEETDNIIPEILKLDPDVLVITGDHSTPCSMKSHSWHPVPYMLRSKFTRHGCSTKFDEYECSRGVLGTFYSIDSMSLMLANAQRLKKYGA
;
A
#
# COMPACT_ATOMS: atom_id res chain seq x y z
N GLU A 1 0.62 6.82 17.93
CA GLU A 1 0.99 6.39 19.30
C GLU A 1 1.34 4.91 19.40
N THR A 2 0.40 3.96 19.27
CA THR A 2 0.71 2.53 19.47
C THR A 2 1.90 2.03 18.65
N LEU A 3 1.93 2.28 17.34
CA LEU A 3 3.05 1.89 16.47
C LEU A 3 4.40 2.37 17.02
N LYS A 4 4.50 3.64 17.44
CA LYS A 4 5.74 4.24 17.93
C LYS A 4 6.26 3.52 19.19
N ASN A 5 5.35 3.10 20.07
CA ASN A 5 5.70 2.46 21.33
C ASN A 5 6.22 1.03 21.14
N ILE A 6 5.72 0.30 20.14
CA ILE A 6 6.04 -1.11 19.90
C ILE A 6 6.97 -1.33 18.70
N TYR A 7 7.49 -0.25 18.11
CA TYR A 7 8.17 -0.30 16.81
C TYR A 7 9.39 -1.24 16.82
N ASN A 8 10.09 -1.29 17.94
CA ASN A 8 11.29 -2.13 18.10
C ASN A 8 10.97 -3.58 18.56
N ASP A 9 9.71 -3.89 18.83
CA ASP A 9 9.30 -5.20 19.35
C ASP A 9 8.88 -6.18 18.23
N TYR A 10 8.66 -5.68 17.01
CA TYR A 10 8.17 -6.47 15.88
C TYR A 10 8.89 -6.12 14.58
N ASP A 11 8.97 -7.12 13.69
CA ASP A 11 9.58 -6.98 12.37
C ASP A 11 8.60 -6.56 11.26
N PHE A 12 7.29 -6.70 11.52
CA PHE A 12 6.25 -6.50 10.51
C PHE A 12 5.01 -5.88 11.15
N PHE A 13 4.51 -4.82 10.53
CA PHE A 13 3.31 -4.10 10.96
C PHE A 13 2.31 -4.05 9.81
N TYR A 14 1.06 -4.40 10.11
CA TYR A 14 -0.05 -4.34 9.15
C TYR A 14 -1.10 -3.33 9.61
N PHE A 15 -1.48 -2.43 8.72
CA PHE A 15 -2.49 -1.41 8.96
C PHE A 15 -3.65 -1.62 7.98
N HIS A 16 -4.88 -1.61 8.50
CA HIS A 16 -6.08 -1.75 7.70
C HIS A 16 -7.00 -0.54 7.90
N VAL A 17 -7.29 0.17 6.81
CA VAL A 17 -8.17 1.34 6.80
C VAL A 17 -9.49 0.96 6.13
N LYS A 18 -10.51 0.62 6.91
CA LYS A 18 -11.80 0.11 6.39
C LYS A 18 -12.70 1.18 5.77
N LYS A 19 -12.59 2.45 6.20
CA LYS A 19 -13.57 3.50 5.85
C LYS A 19 -13.61 3.85 4.37
N THR A 20 -12.49 3.72 3.67
CA THR A 20 -12.38 3.93 2.22
C THR A 20 -13.29 3.00 1.42
N ASP A 21 -13.42 1.75 1.86
CA ASP A 21 -14.30 0.76 1.24
C ASP A 21 -15.78 1.05 1.53
N SER A 22 -16.13 1.30 2.79
CA SER A 22 -17.53 1.61 3.17
C SER A 22 -18.10 2.81 2.41
N TYR A 23 -17.31 3.88 2.26
CA TYR A 23 -17.74 5.03 1.44
C TYR A 23 -17.77 4.73 -0.06
N GLY A 24 -16.99 3.74 -0.52
CA GLY A 24 -17.11 3.18 -1.86
C GLY A 24 -18.47 2.50 -2.09
N GLU A 25 -18.87 1.61 -1.18
CA GLU A 25 -20.16 0.91 -1.22
C GLU A 25 -21.36 1.87 -1.12
N ASP A 26 -21.25 2.92 -0.30
CA ASP A 26 -22.29 3.97 -0.21
C ASP A 26 -22.36 4.85 -1.47
N GLY A 27 -21.32 4.83 -2.31
CA GLY A 27 -21.12 5.75 -3.42
C GLY A 27 -20.81 7.18 -2.99
N ASN A 28 -20.35 7.36 -1.74
CA ASN A 28 -20.00 8.65 -1.18
C ASN A 28 -18.54 9.01 -1.53
N PHE A 29 -18.37 9.61 -2.71
CA PHE A 29 -17.06 9.98 -3.23
C PHE A 29 -16.30 10.93 -2.31
N GLU A 30 -16.94 11.99 -1.83
CA GLU A 30 -16.30 13.01 -0.99
C GLU A 30 -15.73 12.41 0.30
N MET A 31 -16.50 11.56 0.97
CA MET A 31 -16.04 10.91 2.19
C MET A 31 -14.98 9.84 1.93
N LYS A 32 -15.02 9.17 0.77
CA LYS A 32 -13.95 8.26 0.36
C LYS A 32 -12.62 9.00 0.17
N VAL A 33 -12.65 10.15 -0.51
CA VAL A 33 -11.46 11.03 -0.67
C VAL A 33 -10.94 11.47 0.69
N LYS A 34 -11.83 11.98 1.57
CA LYS A 34 -11.44 12.42 2.91
C LYS A 34 -10.76 11.31 3.73
N ALA A 35 -11.26 10.06 3.65
CA ALA A 35 -10.65 8.93 4.34
C ALA A 35 -9.24 8.59 3.81
N ILE A 36 -9.00 8.79 2.50
CA ILE A 36 -7.66 8.66 1.90
C ILE A 36 -6.74 9.76 2.40
N GLU A 37 -7.20 11.02 2.42
CA GLU A 37 -6.41 12.16 2.92
C GLU A 37 -6.08 12.04 4.41
N GLU A 38 -7.02 11.56 5.24
CA GLU A 38 -6.77 11.24 6.65
C GLU A 38 -5.69 10.17 6.81
N THR A 39 -5.66 9.18 5.91
CA THR A 39 -4.61 8.15 5.89
C THR A 39 -3.27 8.74 5.47
N ASP A 40 -3.25 9.55 4.40
CA ASP A 40 -2.04 10.21 3.88
C ASP A 40 -1.36 11.06 4.95
N ASN A 41 -2.14 11.79 5.76
CA ASN A 41 -1.64 12.61 6.86
C ASN A 41 -0.84 11.82 7.93
N ILE A 42 -1.05 10.51 8.05
CA ILE A 42 -0.34 9.66 9.02
C ILE A 42 0.97 9.12 8.43
N ILE A 43 1.08 9.01 7.09
CA ILE A 43 2.25 8.42 6.42
C ILE A 43 3.57 9.13 6.80
N PRO A 44 3.66 10.48 6.89
CA PRO A 44 4.89 11.14 7.33
C PRO A 44 5.33 10.73 8.75
N GLU A 45 4.39 10.46 9.66
CA GLU A 45 4.72 10.00 11.02
C GLU A 45 5.27 8.57 11.03
N ILE A 46 4.81 7.71 10.11
CA ILE A 46 5.36 6.37 9.92
C ILE A 46 6.76 6.46 9.31
N LEU A 47 6.96 7.35 8.32
CA LEU A 47 8.26 7.54 7.68
C LEU A 47 9.34 8.05 8.65
N LYS A 48 8.96 8.81 9.69
CA LYS A 48 9.89 9.23 10.76
C LYS A 48 10.45 8.07 11.59
N LEU A 49 9.81 6.91 11.57
CA LEU A 49 10.30 5.68 12.19
C LEU A 49 11.33 4.95 11.31
N ASP A 50 11.59 5.47 10.10
CA ASP A 50 12.56 4.94 9.13
C ASP A 50 12.39 3.44 8.81
N PRO A 51 11.22 3.02 8.28
CA PRO A 51 11.03 1.63 7.91
C PRO A 51 11.90 1.25 6.69
N ASP A 52 12.53 0.07 6.76
CA ASP A 52 13.29 -0.53 5.65
C ASP A 52 12.43 -0.71 4.40
N VAL A 53 11.18 -1.13 4.60
CA VAL A 53 10.17 -1.37 3.56
C VAL A 53 8.85 -0.77 3.98
N LEU A 54 8.26 0.05 3.11
CA LEU A 54 6.89 0.55 3.24
C LEU A 54 6.09 0.10 2.01
N VAL A 55 4.92 -0.48 2.23
CA VAL A 55 3.97 -0.83 1.17
C VAL A 55 2.62 -0.17 1.44
N ILE A 56 2.01 0.37 0.37
CA ILE A 56 0.65 0.91 0.39
C ILE A 56 -0.11 0.29 -0.80
N THR A 57 -1.30 -0.26 -0.53
CA THR A 57 -2.19 -0.87 -1.52
C THR A 57 -3.61 -0.97 -0.97
N GLY A 58 -4.58 -1.23 -1.84
CA GLY A 58 -5.87 -1.81 -1.48
C GLY A 58 -5.82 -3.34 -1.50
N ASP A 59 -6.79 -4.00 -0.87
CA ASP A 59 -7.08 -5.43 -1.02
C ASP A 59 -8.01 -5.70 -2.21
N HIS A 60 -8.90 -4.76 -2.52
CA HIS A 60 -9.73 -4.74 -3.72
C HIS A 60 -10.17 -3.34 -4.13
N SER A 61 -10.75 -3.22 -5.33
CA SER A 61 -11.30 -1.97 -5.86
C SER A 61 -12.80 -1.86 -5.54
N THR A 62 -13.21 -0.77 -4.91
CA THR A 62 -14.63 -0.45 -4.64
C THR A 62 -15.01 0.92 -5.22
N PRO A 63 -15.27 1.04 -6.54
CA PRO A 63 -15.58 2.32 -7.18
C PRO A 63 -16.91 2.90 -6.69
N CYS A 64 -16.94 4.19 -6.29
CA CYS A 64 -18.16 4.85 -5.81
C CYS A 64 -19.29 4.84 -6.85
N SER A 65 -18.95 4.91 -8.14
CA SER A 65 -19.91 4.81 -9.25
C SER A 65 -20.59 3.45 -9.33
N MET A 66 -19.94 2.39 -8.84
CA MET A 66 -20.44 1.02 -8.86
C MET A 66 -21.10 0.59 -7.55
N LYS A 67 -20.83 1.28 -6.43
CA LYS A 67 -21.36 0.93 -5.10
C LYS A 67 -21.15 -0.54 -4.72
N SER A 68 -20.07 -1.12 -5.22
CA SER A 68 -19.77 -2.54 -5.10
C SER A 68 -18.30 -2.78 -5.41
N HIS A 69 -17.81 -3.95 -4.97
CA HIS A 69 -16.48 -4.40 -5.33
C HIS A 69 -16.40 -4.65 -6.84
N SER A 70 -15.21 -4.44 -7.39
CA SER A 70 -14.93 -4.64 -8.81
C SER A 70 -13.61 -5.39 -9.00
N TRP A 71 -13.42 -5.96 -10.18
CA TRP A 71 -12.23 -6.72 -10.56
C TRP A 71 -11.06 -5.84 -11.01
N HIS A 72 -11.21 -4.51 -10.98
CA HIS A 72 -10.15 -3.60 -11.39
C HIS A 72 -8.92 -3.78 -10.50
N PRO A 73 -7.70 -3.78 -11.07
CA PRO A 73 -6.48 -3.86 -10.28
C PRO A 73 -6.37 -2.67 -9.33
N VAL A 74 -5.74 -2.89 -8.18
CA VAL A 74 -5.51 -1.87 -7.16
C VAL A 74 -4.13 -1.22 -7.34
N PRO A 75 -3.99 0.08 -7.07
CA PRO A 75 -2.67 0.73 -6.98
C PRO A 75 -1.80 0.04 -5.93
N TYR A 76 -0.54 -0.23 -6.27
CA TYR A 76 0.43 -0.84 -5.38
C TYR A 76 1.74 -0.06 -5.40
N MET A 77 2.19 0.41 -4.24
CA MET A 77 3.48 1.07 -4.07
C MET A 77 4.31 0.28 -3.06
N LEU A 78 5.57 -0.01 -3.42
CA LEU A 78 6.59 -0.49 -2.52
C LEU A 78 7.75 0.49 -2.53
N ARG A 79 8.18 0.93 -1.35
CA ARG A 79 9.33 1.82 -1.15
C ARG A 79 10.35 1.11 -0.26
N SER A 80 11.59 1.01 -0.73
CA SER A 80 12.73 0.50 0.03
C SER A 80 14.04 1.12 -0.48
N LYS A 81 15.17 0.79 0.16
CA LYS A 81 16.50 1.14 -0.36
C LYS A 81 16.83 0.50 -1.73
N PHE A 82 16.18 -0.62 -2.07
CA PHE A 82 16.50 -1.44 -3.25
C PHE A 82 15.51 -1.28 -4.40
N THR A 83 14.45 -0.49 -4.22
CA THR A 83 13.47 -0.23 -5.27
C THR A 83 14.08 0.56 -6.43
N ARG A 84 13.79 0.14 -7.65
CA ARG A 84 14.02 0.98 -8.84
C ARG A 84 12.91 2.02 -8.91
N HIS A 85 13.26 3.29 -8.79
CA HIS A 85 12.31 4.41 -8.73
C HIS A 85 12.54 5.40 -9.89
N GLY A 86 11.61 6.36 -10.05
CA GLY A 86 11.72 7.45 -11.02
C GLY A 86 10.77 7.35 -12.23
N CYS A 87 9.98 6.29 -12.35
CA CYS A 87 8.98 6.15 -13.42
C CYS A 87 7.61 6.76 -13.09
N SER A 88 7.40 7.18 -11.84
CA SER A 88 6.15 7.74 -11.33
C SER A 88 6.43 8.77 -10.24
N THR A 89 5.53 9.74 -10.09
CA THR A 89 5.65 10.87 -9.15
C THR A 89 4.48 10.98 -8.17
N LYS A 90 3.40 10.21 -8.35
CA LYS A 90 2.21 10.22 -7.50
C LYS A 90 1.68 8.81 -7.30
N PHE A 91 0.78 8.65 -6.33
CA PHE A 91 0.10 7.38 -6.05
C PHE A 91 -1.37 7.48 -6.44
N ASP A 92 -1.69 6.95 -7.61
CA ASP A 92 -3.05 6.82 -8.16
C ASP A 92 -3.08 5.68 -9.19
N GLU A 93 -4.27 5.31 -9.66
CA GLU A 93 -4.47 4.21 -10.62
C GLU A 93 -3.67 4.40 -11.93
N TYR A 94 -3.56 5.64 -12.43
CA TYR A 94 -2.92 5.94 -13.71
C TYR A 94 -1.41 5.98 -13.61
N GLU A 95 -0.86 6.52 -12.53
CA GLU A 95 0.56 6.53 -12.25
C GLU A 95 1.09 5.12 -11.95
N CYS A 96 0.36 4.33 -11.14
CA CYS A 96 0.72 2.95 -10.85
C CYS A 96 0.69 2.05 -12.10
N SER A 97 -0.18 2.33 -13.09
CA SER A 97 -0.22 1.57 -14.36
C SER A 97 1.09 1.63 -15.16
N ARG A 98 1.93 2.65 -14.91
CA ARG A 98 3.24 2.85 -15.57
C ARG A 98 4.42 2.47 -14.68
N GLY A 99 4.16 1.96 -13.48
CA GLY A 99 5.18 1.56 -12.52
C GLY A 99 5.97 0.33 -12.99
N VAL A 100 7.23 0.25 -12.55
CA VAL A 100 8.17 -0.83 -12.94
C VAL A 100 7.74 -2.23 -12.48
N LEU A 101 6.80 -2.33 -11.53
CA LEU A 101 6.28 -3.61 -11.05
C LEU A 101 5.27 -4.24 -12.03
N GLY A 102 4.67 -3.44 -12.92
CA GLY A 102 3.57 -3.88 -13.77
C GLY A 102 2.35 -4.37 -12.95
N THR A 103 1.52 -5.20 -13.59
CA THR A 103 0.40 -5.87 -12.92
C THR A 103 0.83 -7.27 -12.50
N PHE A 104 0.67 -7.59 -11.22
CA PHE A 104 1.06 -8.88 -10.63
C PHE A 104 0.00 -9.35 -9.62
N TYR A 105 0.07 -10.60 -9.19
CA TYR A 105 -0.89 -11.16 -8.24
C TYR A 105 -0.58 -10.76 -6.80
N SER A 106 -1.61 -10.48 -6.01
CA SER A 106 -1.45 -10.07 -4.61
C SER A 106 -0.70 -11.11 -3.75
N ILE A 107 -0.76 -12.40 -4.12
CA ILE A 107 0.00 -13.47 -3.45
C ILE A 107 1.52 -13.26 -3.51
N ASP A 108 2.02 -12.57 -4.54
CA ASP A 108 3.45 -12.31 -4.70
C ASP A 108 3.94 -11.12 -3.87
N SER A 109 3.00 -10.32 -3.32
CA SER A 109 3.28 -9.10 -2.54
C SER A 109 4.22 -9.37 -1.36
N MET A 110 3.95 -10.41 -0.57
CA MET A 110 4.77 -10.76 0.59
C MET A 110 6.20 -11.15 0.17
N SER A 111 6.36 -11.87 -0.93
CA SER A 111 7.67 -12.24 -1.46
C SER A 111 8.46 -11.01 -1.90
N LEU A 112 7.80 -10.04 -2.54
CA LEU A 112 8.42 -8.76 -2.91
C LEU A 112 8.82 -7.94 -1.67
N MET A 113 7.97 -7.89 -0.64
CA MET A 113 8.28 -7.23 0.65
C MET A 113 9.52 -7.85 1.30
N LEU A 114 9.52 -9.18 1.47
CA LEU A 114 10.63 -9.91 2.10
C LEU A 114 11.94 -9.80 1.30
N ALA A 115 11.86 -9.78 -0.03
CA ALA A 115 13.02 -9.55 -0.89
C ALA A 115 13.64 -8.17 -0.62
N ASN A 116 12.81 -7.13 -0.53
CA ASN A 116 13.25 -5.76 -0.25
C ASN A 116 13.76 -5.58 1.19
N ALA A 117 13.25 -6.36 2.13
CA ALA A 117 13.72 -6.40 3.51
C ALA A 117 14.98 -7.27 3.70
N GLN A 118 15.52 -7.90 2.64
CA GLN A 118 16.60 -8.88 2.72
C GLN A 118 16.31 -10.06 3.66
N ARG A 119 15.03 -10.48 3.74
CA ARG A 119 14.55 -11.57 4.60
C ARG A 119 14.19 -12.85 3.85
N LEU A 120 14.52 -12.93 2.56
CA LEU A 120 14.43 -14.17 1.79
C LEU A 120 15.73 -14.97 1.89
N LYS A 121 15.59 -16.29 2.04
CA LYS A 121 16.70 -17.23 1.87
C LYS A 121 16.78 -17.65 0.42
N LYS A 122 18.00 -17.69 -0.11
CA LYS A 122 18.26 -18.26 -1.42
C LYS A 122 17.86 -19.73 -1.42
N TYR A 123 17.13 -20.15 -2.45
CA TYR A 123 16.79 -21.55 -2.68
C TYR A 123 17.73 -22.14 -3.73
N GLY A 124 18.54 -23.12 -3.33
CA GLY A 124 19.63 -23.66 -4.16
C GLY A 124 20.84 -22.72 -4.26
N ALA A 125 21.95 -23.27 -4.76
CA ALA A 125 23.28 -22.66 -4.96
C ALA A 125 23.94 -22.01 -3.72
#